data_AF-A0A0K8Q5L7-F1
#
_entry.id   AF-A0A0K8Q5L7-F1
#
_cell.length_a   1.000
_cell.length_b   1.000
_cell.length_c   1.000
_cell.angle_alpha   90.00
_cell.angle_beta   90.00
_cell.angle_gamma   90.00
#
_symmetry.space_group_name_H-M   'P 1'
#
loop_
_entity.id
_entity.type
_entity.pdbx_description
1 polymer ?
#
loop_
_entity_poly.entity_id
_entity_poly.type
_entity_poly.pdbx_seq_one_letter_code
_entity_poly.pdbx_strand_id
1 'polypeptide(L)'
;HPQSHTDAGAAGAQDPALGRRTVIPLEVNLLAKNDLLAARNRGWLEGRGIRAFNIMSSPGAGKTTLLVRTISELAGQLDVAVIEGDQETSLDADRIRASGRPVIQINTGAGCHLDAEMLQRGLTALDPGPGSTVFIENVGNLVCPALFDLASPPGS
;
A
#
# COMPACT_ATOMS: atom_id res chain seq x y z
N HIS A 1 -23.60 -7.28 -73.15
CA HIS A 1 -23.10 -5.97 -72.72
C HIS A 1 -23.84 -4.88 -73.47
N PRO A 2 -24.54 -4.00 -72.74
CA PRO A 2 -24.09 -2.62 -72.59
C PRO A 2 -24.00 -2.20 -71.12
N GLN A 3 -23.27 -1.11 -70.87
CA GLN A 3 -22.90 -0.59 -69.55
C GLN A 3 -23.99 0.33 -69.00
N SER A 4 -24.30 0.21 -67.70
CA SER A 4 -25.26 1.02 -66.97
C SER A 4 -24.56 2.08 -66.11
N HIS A 5 -25.01 3.33 -66.24
CA HIS A 5 -24.78 4.39 -65.27
C HIS A 5 -25.79 4.27 -64.11
N THR A 6 -25.35 4.52 -62.87
CA THR A 6 -26.10 5.32 -61.87
C THR A 6 -25.13 5.81 -60.78
N ASP A 7 -25.12 7.13 -60.57
CA ASP A 7 -24.68 7.79 -59.33
C ASP A 7 -25.85 7.79 -58.33
N ALA A 8 -25.57 7.52 -57.05
CA ALA A 8 -26.25 8.14 -55.90
C ALA A 8 -25.59 7.64 -54.60
N GLY A 9 -25.16 8.59 -53.75
CA GLY A 9 -24.44 8.31 -52.51
C GLY A 9 -25.33 7.88 -51.35
N ALA A 10 -24.67 7.41 -50.29
CA ALA A 10 -25.01 7.71 -48.90
C ALA A 10 -23.85 7.22 -48.02
N ALA A 11 -23.25 8.17 -47.31
CA ALA A 11 -22.25 7.93 -46.29
C ALA A 11 -22.81 7.04 -45.17
N GLY A 12 -22.34 5.80 -45.10
CA GLY A 12 -22.48 4.95 -43.93
C GLY A 12 -21.34 5.27 -42.96
N ALA A 13 -21.61 6.16 -42.02
CA ALA A 13 -20.73 6.48 -40.91
C ALA A 13 -20.34 5.18 -40.17
N GLN A 14 -19.06 4.84 -40.21
CA GLN A 14 -18.49 3.87 -39.28
C GLN A 14 -18.41 4.55 -37.92
N ASP A 15 -19.27 4.12 -37.01
CA ASP A 15 -19.37 4.60 -35.63
C ASP A 15 -18.06 4.33 -34.87
N PRO A 16 -17.29 5.36 -34.45
CA PRO A 16 -16.06 5.18 -33.69
C PRO A 16 -16.31 5.24 -32.17
N ALA A 17 -17.40 4.65 -31.67
CA ALA A 17 -17.76 4.68 -30.25
C ALA A 17 -17.34 3.44 -29.43
N LEU A 18 -16.37 2.64 -29.89
CA LEU A 18 -15.72 1.61 -29.05
C LEU A 18 -14.27 1.99 -28.74
N GLY A 19 -14.07 2.83 -27.71
CA GLY A 19 -12.71 3.17 -27.30
C GLY A 19 -12.51 4.03 -26.06
N ARG A 20 -13.57 4.47 -25.36
CA ARG A 20 -13.39 5.25 -24.13
C ARG A 20 -13.44 4.35 -22.90
N ARG A 21 -12.27 3.80 -22.58
CA ARG A 21 -11.89 3.01 -21.38
C ARG A 21 -12.64 3.43 -20.10
N THR A 22 -13.35 2.49 -19.50
CA THR A 22 -13.96 2.53 -18.15
C THR A 22 -12.93 2.45 -17.00
N VAL A 23 -11.65 2.74 -17.28
CA VAL A 23 -10.53 2.51 -16.37
C VAL A 23 -10.45 3.57 -15.26
N ILE A 24 -10.76 4.83 -15.60
CA ILE A 24 -10.69 5.95 -14.64
C ILE A 24 -11.67 5.77 -13.46
N PRO A 25 -12.95 5.41 -13.67
CA PRO A 25 -13.87 5.19 -12.54
C PRO A 25 -13.44 4.06 -11.60
N LEU A 26 -12.85 2.99 -12.15
CA LEU A 26 -12.45 1.84 -11.34
C LEU A 26 -11.27 2.18 -10.40
N GLU A 27 -10.22 2.82 -10.92
CA GLU A 27 -9.05 3.23 -10.13
C GLU A 27 -9.45 4.20 -9.00
N VAL A 28 -10.31 5.18 -9.30
CA VAL A 28 -10.83 6.12 -8.29
C VAL A 28 -11.63 5.39 -7.21
N ASN A 29 -12.45 4.40 -7.58
CA ASN A 29 -13.22 3.63 -6.61
C ASN A 29 -12.32 2.76 -5.70
N LEU A 30 -11.21 2.24 -6.23
CA LEU A 30 -10.24 1.47 -5.45
C LEU A 30 -9.54 2.35 -4.41
N LEU A 31 -9.07 3.53 -4.81
CA LEU A 31 -8.45 4.49 -3.89
C LEU A 31 -9.44 4.95 -2.82
N ALA A 32 -10.68 5.28 -3.21
CA ALA A 32 -11.73 5.65 -2.24
C ALA A 32 -12.05 4.51 -1.25
N LYS A 33 -12.07 3.25 -1.70
CA LYS A 33 -12.22 2.09 -0.80
C LYS A 33 -11.03 2.01 0.16
N ASN A 34 -9.80 2.20 -0.34
CA ASN A 34 -8.61 2.19 0.49
C ASN A 34 -8.66 3.28 1.57
N ASP A 35 -9.04 4.51 1.22
CA ASP A 35 -9.12 5.63 2.16
C ASP A 35 -10.13 5.38 3.30
N LEU A 36 -11.26 4.73 2.99
CA LEU A 36 -12.22 4.32 4.02
C LEU A 36 -11.64 3.30 5.00
N LEU A 37 -10.79 2.38 4.52
CA LEU A 37 -10.09 1.42 5.37
C LEU A 37 -8.96 2.09 6.16
N ALA A 38 -8.22 3.01 5.54
CA ALA A 38 -7.16 3.76 6.20
C ALA A 38 -7.70 4.61 7.35
N ALA A 39 -8.86 5.24 7.17
CA ALA A 39 -9.57 5.96 8.23
C ALA A 39 -9.97 5.04 9.40
N ARG A 40 -10.36 3.78 9.13
CA ARG A 40 -10.66 2.79 10.18
C ARG A 40 -9.42 2.36 10.93
N ASN A 41 -8.32 2.07 10.22
CA ASN A 41 -7.04 1.72 10.82
C ASN A 41 -6.56 2.83 11.74
N ARG A 42 -6.62 4.07 11.27
CA ARG A 42 -6.29 5.28 12.02
C ARG A 42 -7.10 5.38 13.31
N GLY A 43 -8.43 5.28 13.24
CA GLY A 43 -9.28 5.31 14.43
C GLY A 43 -8.99 4.18 15.42
N TRP A 44 -8.63 2.98 14.93
CA TRP A 44 -8.23 1.86 15.78
C TRP A 44 -6.89 2.11 16.48
N LEU A 45 -5.89 2.65 15.76
CA LEU A 45 -4.58 3.01 16.31
C LEU A 45 -4.71 4.14 17.35
N GLU A 46 -5.43 5.20 17.00
CA GLU A 46 -5.70 6.35 17.88
C GLU A 46 -6.44 5.92 19.15
N GLY A 47 -7.50 5.10 19.03
CA GLY A 47 -8.26 4.59 20.17
C GLY A 47 -7.44 3.72 21.13
N ARG A 48 -6.31 3.17 20.68
CA ARG A 48 -5.36 2.40 21.49
C ARG A 48 -4.11 3.20 21.89
N GLY A 49 -4.01 4.47 21.49
CA GLY A 49 -2.82 5.29 21.71
C GLY A 49 -1.57 4.78 20.97
N ILE A 50 -1.75 3.99 19.92
CA ILE A 50 -0.64 3.41 19.15
C ILE A 50 -0.17 4.43 18.12
N ARG A 51 1.15 4.65 18.05
CA ARG A 51 1.78 5.50 17.04
C ARG A 51 2.28 4.63 15.89
N ALA A 52 1.81 4.88 14.67
CA ALA A 52 2.24 4.17 13.49
C ALA A 52 3.13 5.04 12.59
N PHE A 53 4.24 4.49 12.10
CA PHE A 53 5.16 5.16 11.18
C PHE A 53 5.33 4.34 9.90
N ASN A 54 4.84 4.85 8.78
CA ASN A 54 5.02 4.25 7.45
C ASN A 54 6.34 4.71 6.82
N ILE A 55 7.27 3.78 6.63
CA ILE A 55 8.60 4.03 6.06
C ILE A 55 8.59 3.58 4.60
N MET A 56 8.68 4.55 3.69
CA MET A 56 8.70 4.34 2.24
C MET A 56 10.05 4.79 1.68
N SER A 57 10.56 4.09 0.67
CA SER A 57 11.82 4.44 0.00
C SER A 57 11.93 3.74 -1.36
N SER A 58 12.96 4.08 -2.13
CA SER A 58 13.41 3.22 -3.25
C SER A 58 13.90 1.85 -2.75
N PRO A 59 13.91 0.82 -3.61
CA PRO A 59 14.62 -0.44 -3.34
C PRO A 59 16.07 -0.19 -2.91
N GLY A 60 16.57 -0.94 -1.93
CA GLY A 60 17.98 -0.88 -1.52
C GLY A 60 18.42 0.39 -0.79
N ALA A 61 17.52 1.34 -0.50
CA ALA A 61 17.86 2.59 0.21
C ALA A 61 18.23 2.42 1.70
N GLY A 62 18.22 1.18 2.21
CA GLY A 62 18.64 0.87 3.57
C GLY A 62 17.56 1.01 4.65
N LYS A 63 16.27 0.97 4.30
CA LYS A 63 15.14 1.01 5.26
C LYS A 63 15.31 0.03 6.41
N THR A 64 15.52 -1.25 6.11
CA THR A 64 15.69 -2.30 7.11
C THR A 64 16.88 -2.03 8.03
N THR A 65 17.99 -1.56 7.47
CA THR A 65 19.18 -1.21 8.27
C THR A 65 18.90 -0.05 9.21
N LEU A 66 18.23 1.00 8.71
CA LEU A 66 17.79 2.13 9.53
C LEU A 66 16.82 1.67 10.63
N LEU A 67 15.86 0.83 10.27
CA LEU A 67 14.83 0.34 11.18
C LEU A 67 15.43 -0.54 12.29
N VAL A 68 16.25 -1.53 11.95
CA VAL A 68 16.96 -2.38 12.93
C VAL A 68 17.78 -1.53 13.90
N ARG A 69 18.51 -0.53 13.40
CA ARG A 69 19.31 0.35 14.24
C ARG A 69 18.43 1.20 15.16
N THR A 70 17.37 1.79 14.63
CA THR A 70 16.41 2.61 15.38
C THR A 70 15.77 1.80 16.50
N ILE A 71 15.29 0.60 16.21
CA ILE A 71 14.68 -0.31 17.19
C ILE A 71 15.66 -0.69 18.30
N SER A 72 16.92 -0.93 17.94
CA SER A 72 17.97 -1.29 18.89
C SER A 72 18.32 -0.11 19.81
N GLU A 73 18.41 1.11 19.26
CA GLU A 73 18.69 2.33 20.05
C GLU A 73 17.51 2.73 20.95
N LEU A 74 16.27 2.40 20.56
CA LEU A 74 15.05 2.62 21.34
C LEU A 74 14.71 1.45 22.28
N ALA A 75 15.60 0.45 22.40
CA ALA A 75 15.45 -0.65 23.34
C ALA A 75 15.29 -0.15 24.79
N GLY A 76 14.23 -0.61 25.45
CA GLY A 76 13.90 -0.23 26.83
C GLY A 76 13.23 1.13 27.01
N GLN A 77 13.09 1.95 25.95
CA GLN A 77 12.41 3.25 26.02
C GLN A 77 10.99 3.20 25.46
N LEU A 78 10.79 2.40 24.42
CA LEU A 78 9.51 2.24 23.74
C LEU A 78 9.18 0.76 23.56
N ASP A 79 7.91 0.44 23.73
CA ASP A 79 7.35 -0.80 23.22
C ASP A 79 7.20 -0.67 21.70
N VAL A 80 7.92 -1.51 20.96
CA VAL A 80 8.08 -1.38 19.52
C VAL A 80 7.75 -2.71 18.86
N ALA A 81 6.92 -2.64 17.82
CA ALA A 81 6.56 -3.74 16.99
C ALA A 81 6.65 -3.34 15.50
N VAL A 82 6.78 -4.31 14.61
CA VAL A 82 7.02 -4.05 13.19
C VAL A 82 6.06 -4.83 12.28
N ILE A 83 5.58 -4.15 11.25
CA ILE A 83 4.97 -4.75 10.08
C ILE A 83 5.92 -4.54 8.91
N GLU A 84 6.30 -5.60 8.24
CA GLU A 84 7.23 -5.58 7.12
C GLU A 84 6.49 -6.06 5.86
N GLY A 85 6.56 -5.28 4.78
CA GLY A 85 5.91 -5.56 3.51
C GLY A 85 6.92 -5.70 2.38
N ASP A 86 7.02 -6.90 1.82
CA ASP A 86 7.89 -7.22 0.69
C ASP A 86 7.20 -8.20 -0.27
N GLN A 87 7.68 -8.24 -1.51
CA GLN A 87 7.08 -9.01 -2.61
C GLN A 87 7.30 -10.52 -2.45
N GLU A 88 8.48 -10.95 -2.01
CA GLU A 88 8.82 -12.38 -2.07
C GLU A 88 9.65 -12.91 -0.88
N THR A 89 10.43 -12.09 -0.18
CA THR A 89 11.41 -12.60 0.79
C THR A 89 11.04 -12.30 2.24
N SER A 90 11.37 -13.20 3.17
CA SER A 90 11.29 -12.94 4.62
C SER A 90 12.57 -12.34 5.19
N LEU A 91 13.57 -12.06 4.34
CA LEU A 91 14.93 -11.74 4.76
C LEU A 91 14.96 -10.50 5.65
N ASP A 92 14.24 -9.45 5.28
CA ASP A 92 14.19 -8.21 6.05
C ASP A 92 13.39 -8.41 7.34
N ALA A 93 12.27 -9.13 7.30
CA ALA A 93 11.55 -9.51 8.51
C ALA A 93 12.43 -10.32 9.50
N ASP A 94 13.25 -11.25 9.02
CA ASP A 94 14.13 -12.06 9.85
C ASP A 94 15.26 -11.24 10.47
N ARG A 95 15.83 -10.29 9.71
CA ARG A 95 16.80 -9.32 10.24
C ARG A 95 16.21 -8.43 11.33
N ILE A 96 14.94 -8.03 11.18
CA ILE A 96 14.24 -7.25 12.21
C ILE A 96 13.92 -8.11 13.42
N ARG A 97 13.47 -9.36 13.24
CA ARG A 97 13.20 -10.30 14.36
C ARG A 97 14.44 -10.55 15.22
N ALA A 98 15.62 -10.55 14.62
CA ALA A 98 16.89 -10.68 15.36
C ALA A 98 17.11 -9.56 16.40
N SER A 99 16.40 -8.43 16.31
CA SER A 99 16.38 -7.38 17.35
C SER A 99 15.54 -7.73 18.58
N GLY A 100 14.84 -8.87 18.58
CA GLY A 100 13.99 -9.34 19.68
C GLY A 100 12.60 -8.69 19.75
N ARG A 101 12.20 -7.93 18.72
CA ARG A 101 10.86 -7.31 18.66
C ARG A 101 9.85 -8.17 17.90
N PRO A 102 8.54 -8.03 18.20
CA PRO A 102 7.48 -8.63 17.39
C PRO A 102 7.50 -8.11 15.95
N VAL A 103 7.45 -9.02 14.97
CA VAL A 103 7.44 -8.69 13.53
C VAL A 103 6.44 -9.56 12.78
N ILE A 104 5.49 -8.92 12.10
CA ILE A 104 4.64 -9.56 11.09
C ILE A 104 5.14 -9.22 9.70
N GLN A 105 5.38 -10.25 8.89
CA GLN A 105 5.68 -10.10 7.48
C GLN A 105 4.39 -10.20 6.67
N ILE A 106 4.24 -9.32 5.70
CA ILE A 106 3.17 -9.33 4.71
C ILE A 106 3.80 -9.54 3.34
N ASN A 107 3.56 -10.69 2.75
CA ASN A 107 3.93 -10.95 1.36
C ASN A 107 2.91 -10.25 0.44
N THR A 108 3.34 -9.28 -0.35
CA THR A 108 2.48 -8.53 -1.27
C THR A 108 2.33 -9.20 -2.64
N GLY A 109 3.04 -10.30 -2.88
CA GLY A 109 3.17 -10.95 -4.18
C GLY A 109 3.69 -9.97 -5.22
N ALA A 110 2.98 -9.83 -6.34
CA ALA A 110 3.32 -8.84 -7.36
C ALA A 110 2.99 -7.38 -6.97
N GLY A 111 2.42 -7.14 -5.78
CA GLY A 111 2.06 -5.80 -5.31
C GLY A 111 3.28 -4.93 -5.02
N CYS A 112 3.28 -3.69 -5.50
CA CYS A 112 4.37 -2.71 -5.32
C CYS A 112 4.21 -1.81 -4.08
N HIS A 113 3.23 -2.08 -3.21
CA HIS A 113 2.91 -1.32 -2.00
C HIS A 113 2.10 -2.20 -1.03
N LEU A 114 2.07 -1.78 0.24
CA LEU A 114 1.02 -2.17 1.17
C LEU A 114 -0.21 -1.28 0.95
N ASP A 115 -1.41 -1.84 1.09
CA ASP A 115 -2.67 -1.10 1.18
C ASP A 115 -3.25 -1.13 2.60
N ALA A 116 -4.31 -0.37 2.85
CA ALA A 116 -4.94 -0.30 4.17
C ALA A 116 -5.53 -1.65 4.64
N GLU A 117 -5.98 -2.50 3.72
CA GLU A 117 -6.52 -3.82 4.06
C GLU A 117 -5.42 -4.78 4.52
N MET A 118 -4.27 -4.75 3.85
CA MET A 118 -3.05 -5.44 4.24
C MET A 118 -2.58 -4.97 5.62
N LEU A 119 -2.52 -3.65 5.86
CA LEU A 119 -2.16 -3.13 7.17
C LEU A 119 -3.12 -3.61 8.26
N GLN A 120 -4.43 -3.60 8.00
CA GLN A 120 -5.43 -4.05 8.97
C GLN A 120 -5.19 -5.51 9.38
N ARG A 121 -4.92 -6.40 8.41
CA ARG A 121 -4.59 -7.81 8.68
C ARG A 121 -3.29 -7.94 9.46
N GLY A 122 -2.27 -7.17 9.09
CA GLY A 122 -0.99 -7.11 9.80
C GLY A 122 -1.14 -6.69 11.26
N LEU A 123 -1.88 -5.61 11.52
CA LEU A 123 -2.18 -5.12 12.87
C LEU A 123 -2.96 -6.15 13.69
N THR A 124 -3.91 -6.84 13.07
CA THR A 124 -4.70 -7.89 13.74
C THR A 124 -3.82 -9.07 14.14
N ALA A 125 -2.91 -9.51 13.26
CA ALA A 125 -1.99 -10.62 13.55
C ALA A 125 -0.89 -10.23 14.55
N LEU A 126 -0.44 -8.97 14.50
CA LEU A 126 0.59 -8.45 15.40
C LEU A 126 0.05 -8.21 16.81
N ASP A 127 -1.22 -7.84 16.93
CA ASP A 127 -1.92 -7.41 18.16
C ASP A 127 -1.04 -6.56 19.10
N PRO A 128 -0.55 -5.40 18.62
CA PRO A 128 0.32 -4.53 19.40
C PRO A 128 -0.40 -4.02 20.67
N GLY A 129 0.35 -3.97 21.77
CA GLY A 129 -0.15 -3.45 23.04
C GLY A 129 -0.56 -1.97 22.96
N PRO A 130 -1.50 -1.51 23.80
CA PRO A 130 -1.87 -0.10 23.86
C PRO A 130 -0.66 0.80 24.17
N GLY A 131 -0.60 1.98 23.55
CA GLY A 131 0.49 2.95 23.75
C GLY A 131 1.82 2.60 23.04
N SER A 132 1.89 1.48 22.33
CA SER A 132 3.08 1.05 21.61
C SER A 132 3.36 1.89 20.36
N THR A 133 4.53 1.67 19.77
CA THR A 133 4.93 2.22 18.48
C THR A 133 5.02 1.09 17.46
N VAL A 134 4.33 1.24 16.33
CA VAL A 134 4.38 0.32 15.19
C VAL A 134 5.14 0.97 14.05
N PHE A 135 6.25 0.38 13.63
CA PHE A 135 6.90 0.73 12.38
C PHE A 135 6.35 -0.14 11.25
N ILE A 136 6.03 0.48 10.12
CA ILE A 136 5.56 -0.19 8.92
C ILE A 136 6.63 0.02 7.85
N GLU A 137 7.43 -1.00 7.58
CA GLU A 137 8.37 -0.97 6.46
C GLU A 137 7.61 -1.36 5.19
N ASN A 138 7.37 -0.38 4.31
CA ASN A 138 6.63 -0.61 3.07
C ASN A 138 7.54 -1.21 1.99
N VAL A 139 6.94 -1.69 0.90
CA VAL A 139 7.67 -2.18 -0.27
C VAL A 139 8.60 -1.08 -0.78
N GLY A 140 9.81 -1.46 -1.22
CA GLY A 140 10.75 -0.53 -1.85
C GLY A 140 10.20 0.03 -3.17
N ASN A 141 9.44 1.11 -3.12
CA ASN A 141 8.88 1.82 -4.26
C ASN A 141 8.54 3.26 -3.83
N LEU A 142 8.80 4.25 -4.69
CA LEU A 142 8.50 5.66 -4.39
C LEU A 142 7.26 6.20 -5.10
N VAL A 143 6.62 5.39 -5.95
CA VAL A 143 5.46 5.79 -6.75
C VAL A 143 4.19 5.16 -6.19
N CYS A 144 4.10 3.84 -6.14
CA CYS A 144 2.87 3.16 -5.71
C CYS A 144 2.49 3.50 -4.26
N PRO A 145 3.40 3.41 -3.26
CA PRO A 145 3.02 3.60 -1.86
C PRO A 145 2.47 5.00 -1.55
N ALA A 146 2.88 6.03 -2.31
CA ALA A 146 2.42 7.40 -2.11
C ALA A 146 0.93 7.62 -2.44
N LEU A 147 0.30 6.69 -3.19
CA LEU A 147 -1.11 6.78 -3.58
C LEU A 147 -2.06 6.10 -2.58
N PHE A 148 -1.53 5.26 -1.67
CA PHE A 148 -2.34 4.42 -0.79
C PHE A 148 -2.10 4.80 0.67
N ASP A 149 -3.04 5.54 1.24
CA ASP A 149 -3.02 5.79 2.68
C ASP A 149 -3.17 4.47 3.45
N LEU A 150 -2.37 4.29 4.50
CA LEU A 150 -2.50 3.15 5.39
C LEU A 150 -3.24 3.52 6.69
N ALA A 151 -2.94 4.70 7.23
CA ALA A 151 -3.45 5.24 8.50
C ALA A 151 -2.87 6.64 8.83
N SER A 152 -2.46 7.44 7.84
CA SER A 152 -1.74 8.71 8.05
C SER A 152 -2.58 9.69 8.87
N PRO A 153 -2.05 10.66 9.62
CA PRO A 153 -2.89 11.58 10.40
C PRO A 153 -3.84 12.41 9.52
N PRO A 154 -4.95 12.96 10.06
CA PRO A 154 -5.83 13.85 9.30
C PRO A 154 -5.06 15.07 8.79
N GLY A 155 -5.18 15.37 7.49
CA GLY A 155 -4.51 16.53 6.86
C GLY A 155 -3.02 16.34 6.57
N SER A 156 -2.53 15.10 6.49
CA SER A 156 -1.20 14.77 5.98
C SER A 156 -1.16 14.61 4.46
#